data_AF-A0A518K877-F1
#
_entry.id   AF-A0A518K877-F1
#
_cell.length_a   1.000
_cell.length_b   1.000
_cell.length_c   1.000
_cell.angle_alpha   90.00
_cell.angle_beta   90.00
_cell.angle_gamma   90.00
#
_symmetry.space_group_name_H-M   'P 1'
#
loop_
_entity.id
_entity.type
_entity.pdbx_description
1 polymer ?
#
loop_
_entity_poly.entity_id
_entity_poly.type
_entity_poly.pdbx_seq_one_letter_code
_entity_poly.pdbx_strand_id
1 'polypeptide(L)'
;MVVHNPYRWTLCCGLLFVATVTGCSQSSPESTLASLNESNVQRLTNLYFAYQKKHDFNGPKDEQDFRQFIQGISPDKLSRIGVDSASIDTVFISDRDGQPLRVRYRVKGSMMGSQEPVVFEAEGAEGMRMVGFLNMTQREVDAAEYDQLWSGKVAGGSTRNNNS
;
A
#
# COMPACT_ATOMS: atom_id res chain seq x y z
N MET A 1 -38.83 -49.72 -50.56
CA MET A 1 -39.81 -48.66 -50.25
C MET A 1 -39.90 -48.52 -48.75
N VAL A 2 -39.27 -47.51 -48.16
CA VAL A 2 -39.62 -47.01 -46.81
C VAL A 2 -39.46 -45.50 -46.84
N VAL A 3 -40.46 -44.86 -46.27
CA VAL A 3 -40.81 -43.45 -46.35
C VAL A 3 -40.18 -42.69 -45.19
N HIS A 4 -39.82 -41.45 -45.49
CA HIS A 4 -39.36 -40.31 -44.68
C HIS A 4 -39.79 -40.21 -43.20
N ASN A 5 -38.81 -39.85 -42.34
CA ASN A 5 -38.76 -38.75 -41.32
C ASN A 5 -39.92 -38.71 -40.27
N PRO A 6 -40.04 -37.81 -39.26
CA PRO A 6 -39.11 -36.83 -38.68
C PRO A 6 -39.13 -36.76 -37.11
N TYR A 7 -38.33 -35.83 -36.58
CA TYR A 7 -38.40 -35.18 -35.24
C TYR A 7 -37.72 -35.90 -34.05
N ARG A 8 -36.90 -35.17 -33.28
CA ARG A 8 -37.30 -34.53 -31.98
C ARG A 8 -36.08 -34.07 -31.16
N TRP A 9 -36.06 -32.76 -30.87
CA TRP A 9 -35.38 -32.09 -29.76
C TRP A 9 -35.37 -32.91 -28.47
N THR A 10 -34.22 -33.02 -27.77
CA THR A 10 -34.14 -33.02 -26.29
C THR A 10 -32.72 -32.66 -25.84
N LEU A 11 -32.65 -31.67 -24.96
CA LEU A 11 -31.51 -31.15 -24.20
C LEU A 11 -31.09 -32.11 -23.06
N CYS A 12 -29.93 -31.85 -22.45
CA CYS A 12 -29.53 -32.16 -21.06
C CYS A 12 -28.66 -33.40 -20.74
N CYS A 13 -27.61 -33.08 -19.96
CA CYS A 13 -26.90 -33.89 -18.95
C CYS A 13 -26.01 -35.04 -19.46
N GLY A 14 -24.75 -35.17 -19.07
CA GLY A 14 -23.97 -34.53 -18.02
C GLY A 14 -22.85 -35.47 -17.57
N LEU A 15 -21.86 -34.88 -16.88
CA LEU A 15 -20.82 -35.50 -16.03
C LEU A 15 -19.56 -36.04 -16.70
N LEU A 16 -18.66 -35.09 -16.95
CA LEU A 16 -17.21 -35.27 -17.00
C LEU A 16 -16.63 -35.25 -15.58
N PHE A 17 -15.77 -36.23 -15.31
CA PHE A 17 -14.79 -36.39 -14.24
C PHE A 17 -14.10 -35.09 -13.78
N VAL A 18 -14.04 -34.80 -12.47
CA VAL A 18 -12.87 -34.13 -11.84
C VAL A 18 -12.75 -34.53 -10.37
N ALA A 19 -11.64 -35.20 -10.03
CA ALA A 19 -11.14 -35.32 -8.67
C ALA A 19 -10.36 -34.05 -8.31
N THR A 20 -10.69 -33.37 -7.22
CA THR A 20 -9.86 -32.29 -6.68
C THR A 20 -9.37 -32.63 -5.28
N VAL A 21 -8.05 -32.78 -5.22
CA VAL A 21 -7.19 -32.91 -4.05
C VAL A 21 -7.38 -31.68 -3.15
N THR A 22 -7.80 -31.88 -1.90
CA THR A 22 -7.81 -30.84 -0.88
C THR A 22 -6.43 -30.78 -0.21
N GLY A 23 -5.56 -29.92 -0.74
CA GLY A 23 -4.32 -29.49 -0.06
C GLY A 23 -4.58 -28.19 0.68
N CYS A 24 -4.76 -28.25 2.01
CA CYS A 24 -4.75 -27.07 2.87
C CYS A 24 -3.32 -26.50 2.89
N SER A 25 -3.18 -25.29 2.36
CA SER A 25 -1.93 -24.53 2.35
C SER A 25 -1.51 -24.18 3.78
N GLN A 26 -0.32 -24.64 4.15
CA GLN A 26 0.35 -24.38 5.42
C GLN A 26 1.12 -23.05 5.29
N SER A 27 0.65 -21.99 5.95
CA SER A 27 1.33 -20.69 5.97
C SER A 27 2.57 -20.76 6.88
N SER A 28 3.74 -20.59 6.30
CA SER A 28 5.04 -20.53 6.99
C SER A 28 5.27 -19.14 7.60
N PRO A 29 6.04 -19.01 8.70
CA PRO A 29 6.37 -17.71 9.32
C PRO A 29 7.00 -16.68 8.37
N GLU A 30 7.62 -17.13 7.27
CA GLU A 30 8.17 -16.27 6.21
C GLU A 30 7.08 -15.50 5.45
N SER A 31 5.87 -16.05 5.28
CA SER A 31 4.78 -15.34 4.61
C SER A 31 4.27 -14.14 5.42
N THR A 32 4.43 -14.16 6.74
CA THR A 32 4.00 -13.07 7.64
C THR A 32 5.00 -11.91 7.67
N LEU A 33 6.28 -12.15 7.35
CA LEU A 33 7.29 -11.08 7.25
C LEU A 33 7.29 -10.43 5.86
N ALA A 34 7.02 -11.21 4.81
CA ALA A 34 6.83 -10.69 3.46
C ALA A 34 5.65 -9.71 3.38
N SER A 35 4.56 -9.99 4.10
CA SER A 35 3.35 -9.15 4.08
C SER A 35 3.46 -7.78 4.75
N LEU A 36 4.56 -7.54 5.49
CA LEU A 36 4.80 -6.27 6.20
C LEU A 36 5.63 -5.26 5.39
N ASN A 37 6.17 -5.65 4.23
CA ASN A 37 6.94 -4.78 3.33
C ASN A 37 6.67 -5.13 1.85
N GLU A 38 5.42 -5.37 1.48
CA GLU A 38 5.04 -5.80 0.12
C GLU A 38 5.28 -4.70 -0.91
N SER A 39 5.06 -3.44 -0.53
CA SER A 39 5.13 -2.28 -1.44
C SER A 39 6.05 -1.17 -0.94
N ASN A 40 6.55 -0.34 -1.86
CA ASN A 40 7.28 0.87 -1.53
C ASN A 40 6.42 1.89 -0.77
N VAL A 41 5.10 1.91 -0.99
CA VAL A 41 4.18 2.72 -0.17
C VAL A 41 4.27 2.29 1.30
N GLN A 42 4.24 0.99 1.56
CA GLN A 42 4.36 0.45 2.92
C GLN A 42 5.76 0.71 3.50
N ARG A 43 6.83 0.37 2.76
CA ARG A 43 8.22 0.59 3.20
C ARG A 43 8.48 2.06 3.55
N LEU A 44 8.06 2.98 2.68
CA LEU A 44 8.26 4.41 2.89
C LEU A 44 7.41 4.96 4.04
N THR A 45 6.20 4.44 4.25
CA THR A 45 5.36 4.76 5.41
C THR A 45 6.00 4.28 6.72
N ASN A 46 6.54 3.06 6.72
CA ASN A 46 7.25 2.49 7.87
C ASN A 46 8.50 3.32 8.22
N LEU A 47 9.25 3.75 7.20
CA LEU A 47 10.41 4.64 7.37
C LEU A 47 10.01 6.02 7.90
N TYR A 48 8.88 6.58 7.46
CA TYR A 48 8.35 7.85 7.97
C TYR A 48 7.99 7.72 9.45
N PHE A 49 7.32 6.64 9.82
CA PHE A 49 7.00 6.37 11.22
C PHE A 49 8.27 6.16 12.07
N ALA A 50 9.29 5.49 11.54
CA ALA A 50 10.58 5.35 12.19
C ALA A 50 11.29 6.70 12.39
N TYR A 51 11.17 7.62 11.42
CA TYR A 51 11.61 9.01 11.58
C TYR A 51 10.88 9.66 12.76
N GLN A 52 9.55 9.63 12.74
CA GLN A 52 8.73 10.24 13.81
C GLN A 52 9.14 9.75 15.21
N LYS A 53 9.39 8.44 15.40
CA LYS A 53 9.83 7.92 16.69
C LYS A 53 11.16 8.50 17.19
N LYS A 54 12.06 8.90 16.29
CA LYS A 54 13.35 9.51 16.66
C LYS A 54 13.30 11.03 16.80
N HIS A 55 12.20 11.66 16.36
CA HIS A 55 12.05 13.11 16.27
C HIS A 55 10.82 13.61 17.04
N ASP A 56 10.53 13.02 18.20
CA ASP A 56 9.43 13.41 19.09
C ASP A 56 8.06 13.45 18.39
N PHE A 57 7.82 12.47 17.51
CA PHE A 57 6.65 12.34 16.66
C PHE A 57 6.45 13.47 15.64
N ASN A 58 7.48 14.26 15.34
CA ASN A 58 7.47 15.20 14.22
C ASN A 58 7.92 14.48 12.94
N GLY A 59 7.18 14.69 11.85
CA GLY A 59 7.58 14.19 10.54
C GLY A 59 8.76 14.97 9.95
N PRO A 60 9.41 14.44 8.89
CA PRO A 60 10.53 15.10 8.23
C PRO A 60 10.12 16.47 7.69
N LYS A 61 11.09 17.40 7.63
CA LYS A 61 10.85 18.77 7.16
C LYS A 61 10.46 18.81 5.67
N ASP A 62 11.11 17.98 4.88
CA ASP A 62 11.04 17.87 3.43
C ASP A 62 11.65 16.52 2.99
N GLU A 63 11.70 16.28 1.68
CA GLU A 63 12.23 15.05 1.11
C GLU A 63 13.72 14.84 1.39
N GLN A 64 14.50 15.92 1.34
CA GLN A 64 15.94 15.85 1.56
C GLN A 64 16.25 15.38 2.98
N ASP A 65 15.60 15.97 3.99
CA ASP A 65 15.71 15.57 5.39
C ASP A 65 15.31 14.09 5.58
N PHE A 66 14.26 13.65 4.89
CA PHE A 66 13.82 12.26 4.97
C PHE A 66 14.81 11.29 4.33
N ARG A 67 15.33 11.61 3.13
CA ARG A 67 16.37 10.81 2.46
C ARG A 67 17.63 10.71 3.32
N GLN A 68 18.06 11.82 3.92
CA GLN A 68 19.22 11.84 4.81
C GLN A 68 19.02 10.93 6.03
N PHE A 69 17.82 10.92 6.62
CA PHE A 69 17.48 9.98 7.69
C PHE A 69 17.60 8.51 7.23
N ILE A 70 17.03 8.17 6.06
CA ILE A 70 17.06 6.80 5.53
C ILE A 70 18.51 6.35 5.24
N GLN A 71 19.32 7.23 4.66
CA GLN A 71 20.76 7.01 4.42
C GLN A 71 21.54 6.77 5.73
N GLY A 72 21.10 7.36 6.84
CA GLY A 72 21.67 7.14 8.16
C GLY A 72 21.31 5.78 8.81
N ILE A 73 20.43 4.99 8.19
CA ILE A 73 20.08 3.65 8.67
C ILE A 73 21.13 2.65 8.16
N SER A 74 21.63 1.79 9.05
CA SER A 74 22.60 0.76 8.68
C SER A 74 22.06 -0.16 7.56
N PRO A 75 22.88 -0.58 6.58
CA PRO A 75 22.45 -1.45 5.48
C PRO A 75 21.70 -2.71 5.92
N ASP A 76 22.15 -3.39 6.98
CA ASP A 76 21.49 -4.57 7.54
C ASP A 76 20.05 -4.31 8.03
N LYS A 77 19.75 -3.09 8.50
CA LYS A 77 18.40 -2.73 8.92
C LYS A 77 17.51 -2.40 7.72
N LEU A 78 18.08 -1.77 6.68
CA LEU A 78 17.37 -1.49 5.43
C LEU A 78 17.04 -2.78 4.68
N SER A 79 17.98 -3.71 4.58
CA SER A 79 17.76 -4.98 3.90
C SER A 79 16.65 -5.82 4.55
N ARG A 80 16.54 -5.81 5.88
CA ARG A 80 15.46 -6.48 6.63
C ARG A 80 14.06 -5.95 6.31
N ILE A 81 13.95 -4.73 5.80
CA ILE A 81 12.67 -4.14 5.36
C ILE A 81 12.56 -4.07 3.84
N GLY A 82 13.45 -4.75 3.11
CA GLY A 82 13.43 -4.81 1.65
C GLY A 82 13.90 -3.53 0.96
N VAL A 83 14.72 -2.70 1.62
CA VAL A 83 15.32 -1.50 1.03
C VAL A 83 16.81 -1.73 0.76
N ASP A 84 17.23 -1.52 -0.48
CA ASP A 84 18.64 -1.54 -0.85
C ASP A 84 19.31 -0.22 -0.48
N SER A 85 20.30 -0.28 0.41
CA SER A 85 21.11 0.89 0.81
C SER A 85 21.89 1.54 -0.34
N ALA A 86 22.21 0.80 -1.40
CA ALA A 86 22.87 1.35 -2.58
C ALA A 86 21.90 2.08 -3.52
N SER A 87 20.59 1.84 -3.36
CA SER A 87 19.55 2.26 -4.29
C SER A 87 18.34 2.87 -3.56
N ILE A 88 18.57 3.68 -2.53
CA ILE A 88 17.52 4.23 -1.66
C ILE A 88 16.44 4.97 -2.46
N ASP A 89 16.80 5.61 -3.57
CA ASP A 89 15.85 6.36 -4.39
C ASP A 89 14.72 5.49 -4.95
N THR A 90 14.95 4.18 -5.11
CA THR A 90 13.95 3.23 -5.59
C THR A 90 12.74 3.11 -4.65
N VAL A 91 12.92 3.28 -3.33
CA VAL A 91 11.80 3.22 -2.36
C VAL A 91 10.84 4.41 -2.48
N PHE A 92 11.21 5.43 -3.26
CA PHE A 92 10.35 6.58 -3.58
C PHE A 92 9.59 6.40 -4.89
N ILE A 93 9.67 5.24 -5.53
CA ILE A 93 8.95 4.91 -6.76
C ILE A 93 7.88 3.88 -6.43
N SER A 94 6.66 4.03 -6.96
CA SER A 94 5.63 3.01 -6.77
C SER A 94 6.00 1.73 -7.52
N ASP A 95 5.79 0.59 -6.85
CA ASP A 95 5.90 -0.72 -7.48
C ASP A 95 4.75 -1.02 -8.46
N ARG A 96 3.63 -0.29 -8.38
CA ARG A 96 2.42 -0.56 -9.20
C ARG A 96 2.41 0.21 -10.52
N ASP A 97 2.78 1.49 -10.50
CA ASP A 97 2.67 2.39 -11.66
C ASP A 97 4.03 2.94 -12.13
N GLY A 98 5.12 2.69 -11.39
CA GLY A 98 6.45 3.19 -11.71
C GLY A 98 6.62 4.70 -11.53
N GLN A 99 5.62 5.40 -11.00
CA GLN A 99 5.65 6.84 -10.79
C GLN A 99 6.26 7.19 -9.43
N PRO A 100 6.82 8.40 -9.27
CA PRO A 100 7.27 8.88 -7.97
C PRO A 100 6.13 8.90 -6.95
N LEU A 101 6.38 8.35 -5.77
CA LEU A 101 5.51 8.46 -4.61
C LEU A 101 5.52 9.89 -4.09
N ARG A 102 4.35 10.37 -3.71
CA ARG A 102 4.16 11.68 -3.08
C ARG A 102 4.12 11.52 -1.57
N VAL A 103 4.80 12.39 -0.85
CA VAL A 103 4.88 12.33 0.61
C VAL A 103 4.37 13.62 1.23
N ARG A 104 3.52 13.51 2.26
CA ARG A 104 3.14 14.63 3.14
C ARG A 104 4.20 14.80 4.21
N TYR A 105 5.04 15.81 4.06
CA TYR A 105 6.04 16.18 5.06
C TYR A 105 5.44 16.99 6.22
N ARG A 106 6.17 17.05 7.34
CA ARG A 106 5.77 17.77 8.56
C ARG A 106 4.45 17.32 9.18
N VAL A 107 4.02 16.09 8.89
CA VAL A 107 2.86 15.50 9.54
C VAL A 107 3.26 15.12 10.96
N LYS A 108 2.49 15.60 11.93
CA LYS A 108 2.70 15.29 13.35
C LYS A 108 1.99 13.99 13.71
N GLY A 109 2.74 13.05 14.27
CA GLY A 109 2.24 11.80 14.82
C GLY A 109 1.80 11.96 16.28
N SER A 110 1.54 10.82 16.93
CA SER A 110 1.24 10.75 18.35
C SER A 110 1.78 9.44 18.92
N MET A 111 2.20 9.48 20.18
CA MET A 111 2.59 8.29 20.95
C MET A 111 1.45 7.28 21.06
N MET A 112 0.20 7.75 21.05
CA MET A 112 -1.00 6.90 21.09
C MET A 112 -1.39 6.34 19.71
N GLY A 113 -0.58 6.59 18.68
CA GLY A 113 -0.88 6.28 17.29
C GLY A 113 -1.51 7.46 16.54
N SER A 114 -1.27 7.51 15.24
CA SER A 114 -1.86 8.47 14.31
C SER A 114 -2.39 7.72 13.10
N GLN A 115 -3.51 8.18 12.54
CA GLN A 115 -4.08 7.66 11.29
C GLN A 115 -3.90 8.64 10.13
N GLU A 116 -2.94 9.57 10.24
CA GLU A 116 -2.68 10.49 9.15
C GLU A 116 -2.12 9.75 7.92
N PRO A 117 -2.61 10.07 6.71
CA PRO A 117 -2.02 9.59 5.47
C PRO A 117 -0.73 10.37 5.17
N VAL A 118 0.35 9.66 4.83
CA VAL A 118 1.68 10.25 4.65
C VAL A 118 2.36 9.91 3.33
N VAL A 119 2.07 8.77 2.71
CA VAL A 119 2.63 8.35 1.43
C VAL A 119 1.51 8.04 0.45
N PHE A 120 1.64 8.49 -0.79
CA PHE A 120 0.60 8.47 -1.80
C PHE A 120 1.18 8.06 -3.15
N GLU A 121 0.50 7.20 -3.89
CA GLU A 121 0.77 7.06 -5.32
C GLU A 121 0.37 8.33 -6.08
N ALA A 122 1.16 8.73 -7.07
CA ALA A 122 0.83 9.89 -7.88
C ALA A 122 -0.33 9.60 -8.84
N GLU A 123 -0.26 8.48 -9.58
CA GLU A 123 -1.23 8.13 -10.61
C GLU A 123 -2.11 6.95 -10.17
N GLY A 124 -1.50 5.93 -9.58
CA GLY A 124 -2.14 4.68 -9.19
C GLY A 124 -2.31 3.71 -10.36
N ALA A 125 -3.03 2.62 -10.11
CA ALA A 125 -3.38 1.62 -11.12
C ALA A 125 -4.89 1.38 -11.11
N GLU A 126 -5.47 1.14 -12.29
CA GLU A 126 -6.90 0.80 -12.44
C GLU A 126 -7.85 1.88 -11.88
N GLY A 127 -7.44 3.15 -11.91
CA GLY A 127 -8.23 4.28 -11.39
C GLY A 127 -8.21 4.43 -9.87
N MET A 128 -7.47 3.56 -9.16
CA MET A 128 -7.31 3.57 -7.71
C MET A 128 -5.87 3.93 -7.34
N ARG A 129 -5.69 4.66 -6.24
CA ARG A 129 -4.38 5.05 -5.71
C ARG A 129 -4.14 4.43 -4.35
N MET A 130 -2.96 3.85 -4.13
CA MET A 130 -2.54 3.37 -2.82
C MET A 130 -2.09 4.54 -1.94
N VAL A 131 -2.54 4.55 -0.70
CA VAL A 131 -2.18 5.53 0.34
C VAL A 131 -1.72 4.79 1.58
N GLY A 132 -0.57 5.20 2.12
CA GLY A 132 0.01 4.68 3.35
C GLY A 132 -0.22 5.61 4.55
N PHE A 133 -0.56 5.02 5.69
CA PHE A 133 -1.02 5.71 6.90
C PHE A 133 -0.11 5.41 8.11
N LEU A 134 0.00 6.36 9.03
CA LEU A 134 0.87 6.25 10.22
C LEU A 134 0.43 5.17 11.24
N ASN A 135 -0.73 4.55 11.05
CA ASN A 135 -1.18 3.39 11.81
C ASN A 135 -0.72 2.07 11.18
N MET A 136 0.27 2.12 10.27
CA MET A 136 0.86 0.97 9.58
C MET A 136 -0.11 0.26 8.62
N THR A 137 -1.17 0.95 8.19
CA THR A 137 -2.09 0.44 7.17
C THR A 137 -1.86 1.12 5.82
N GLN A 138 -2.25 0.42 4.75
CA GLN A 138 -2.35 0.98 3.41
C GLN A 138 -3.77 0.76 2.89
N ARG A 139 -4.26 1.67 2.05
CA ARG A 139 -5.59 1.58 1.44
C ARG A 139 -5.55 2.03 0.00
N GLU A 140 -6.29 1.33 -0.85
CA GLU A 140 -6.67 1.85 -2.16
C GLU A 140 -7.82 2.84 -2.01
N VAL A 141 -7.71 3.98 -2.68
CA VAL A 141 -8.70 5.04 -2.65
C VAL A 141 -8.98 5.54 -4.06
N ASP A 142 -10.22 5.99 -4.30
CA ASP A 142 -10.57 6.66 -5.55
C ASP A 142 -10.03 8.09 -5.59
N ALA A 143 -10.23 8.79 -6.71
CA ALA A 143 -9.76 10.16 -6.88
C ALA A 143 -10.36 11.16 -5.86
N ALA A 144 -11.64 10.98 -5.47
CA ALA A 144 -12.30 11.91 -4.56
C ALA A 144 -11.79 11.75 -3.12
N GLU A 145 -11.63 10.51 -2.64
CA GLU A 145 -11.02 10.24 -1.34
C GLU A 145 -9.54 10.63 -1.33
N TYR A 146 -8.80 10.38 -2.42
CA TYR A 146 -7.41 10.81 -2.56
C TYR A 146 -7.25 12.32 -2.31
N ASP A 147 -8.07 13.16 -2.95
CA ASP A 147 -7.98 14.62 -2.81
C ASP A 147 -8.32 15.08 -1.38
N GLN A 148 -9.26 14.42 -0.72
CA GLN A 148 -9.60 14.68 0.69
C GLN A 148 -8.42 14.36 1.61
N LEU A 149 -7.84 13.17 1.46
CA LEU A 149 -6.69 12.71 2.25
C LEU A 149 -5.45 13.58 1.99
N TRP A 150 -5.18 13.91 0.73
CA TRP A 150 -4.02 14.73 0.33
C TRP A 150 -4.12 16.16 0.90
N SER A 151 -5.30 16.77 0.83
CA SER A 151 -5.52 18.12 1.36
C SER A 151 -5.49 18.20 2.89
N GLY A 152 -5.48 17.05 3.60
CA GLY A 152 -5.56 16.99 5.06
C GLY A 152 -6.94 17.35 5.61
N LYS A 153 -7.96 17.43 4.76
CA LYS A 153 -9.36 17.67 5.15
C LYS A 153 -10.03 16.33 5.40
N VAL A 154 -9.69 15.67 6.50
CA VAL A 154 -10.46 14.49 6.91
C VAL A 154 -11.81 14.98 7.44
N ALA A 155 -12.91 14.47 6.88
CA ALA A 155 -14.25 14.73 7.38
C ALA A 155 -14.35 14.25 8.84
N GLY A 156 -14.20 15.17 9.80
CA GLY A 156 -14.27 14.90 11.24
C GLY A 156 -13.10 15.41 12.09
N GLY A 157 -12.03 15.95 11.50
CA GLY A 157 -10.91 16.54 12.24
C GLY A 157 -11.02 18.05 12.35
N SER A 158 -11.34 18.56 13.55
CA SER A 158 -11.49 19.98 13.89
C SER A 158 -10.46 20.89 13.20
N THR A 159 -10.97 21.86 12.43
CA THR A 159 -10.25 23.01 11.90
C THR A 159 -9.57 23.75 13.06
N ARG A 160 -8.27 23.53 13.28
CA ARG A 160 -7.46 24.50 14.03
C ARG A 160 -7.11 25.64 13.08
N ASN A 161 -7.99 26.63 13.08
CA ASN A 161 -7.74 27.94 12.51
C ASN A 161 -6.52 28.55 13.20
N ASN A 162 -5.41 28.68 12.49
CA ASN A 162 -4.32 29.56 12.89
C ASN A 162 -4.34 30.75 11.92
N ASN A 163 -5.08 31.80 12.29
CA ASN A 163 -4.85 33.14 11.77
C ASN A 163 -3.50 33.62 12.32
N SER A 164 -2.60 34.05 11.44
CA SER A 164 -1.54 35.02 11.75
C SER A 164 -1.83 36.29 10.97
#